data_AF-A0A4U7BNH8-F1
#
_entry.id   AF-A0A4U7BNH8-F1
#
_cell.length_a   1.000
_cell.length_b   1.000
_cell.length_c   1.000
_cell.angle_alpha   90.00
_cell.angle_beta   90.00
_cell.angle_gamma   90.00
#
_symmetry.space_group_name_H-M   'P 1'
#
loop_
_entity.id
_entity.type
_entity.pdbx_description
1 polymer ?
#
loop_
_entity_poly.entity_id
_entity_poly.type
_entity_poly.pdbx_seq_one_letter_code
_entity_poly.pdbx_strand_id
1 'polypeptide(L)' 'MYEKKDLRVLKIIQKAREFGDLDLCNEILVNQLVNSTFNEIDFKEKEELIALLNSLIEVKDKALLSN' A
#
# COMPACT_ATOMS: atom_id res chain seq x y z
N MET A 1 6.26 31.75 -6.77
CA MET A 1 6.18 31.26 -5.37
C MET A 1 6.54 29.79 -5.41
N TYR A 2 7.71 29.38 -4.93
CA TYR A 2 8.12 27.98 -4.97
C TYR A 2 7.38 27.22 -3.87
N GLU A 3 6.51 26.29 -4.24
CA GLU A 3 5.93 25.35 -3.29
C GLU A 3 7.05 24.52 -2.65
N LYS A 4 7.11 24.54 -1.33
CA LYS A 4 8.07 23.75 -0.57
C LYS A 4 7.62 22.28 -0.63
N LYS A 5 8.25 21.49 -1.50
CA LYS A 5 7.94 20.06 -1.67
C LYS A 5 8.61 19.21 -0.59
N ASP A 6 7.91 18.16 -0.12
CA ASP A 6 8.48 17.18 0.81
C ASP A 6 9.48 16.27 0.08
N LEU A 7 10.74 16.31 0.52
CA LEU A 7 11.83 15.54 -0.08
C LEU A 7 11.59 14.02 -0.01
N ARG A 8 10.88 13.53 1.02
CA ARG A 8 10.55 12.11 1.17
C ARG A 8 9.60 11.65 0.07
N VAL A 9 8.57 12.46 -0.20
CA VAL A 9 7.59 12.21 -1.27
C VAL A 9 8.29 12.12 -2.62
N LEU A 10 9.18 13.07 -2.92
CA LEU A 10 9.94 13.06 -4.17
C LEU A 10 10.83 11.83 -4.33
N LYS A 11 11.50 11.39 -3.25
CA LYS A 11 12.32 10.18 -3.26
C LYS A 11 11.51 8.90 -3.49
N ILE A 12 10.32 8.81 -2.88
CA ILE A 12 9.42 7.66 -3.09
C ILE A 12 8.96 7.61 -4.55
N ILE A 13 8.51 8.74 -5.12
CA ILE A 13 8.10 8.81 -6.53
C ILE A 13 9.25 8.43 -7.46
N GLN A 14 10.48 8.88 -7.16
CA GLN A 14 11.66 8.50 -7.94
C GLN A 14 11.85 6.98 -7.93
N LYS A 15 11.76 6.34 -6.76
CA LYS A 15 11.88 4.88 -6.65
C LYS A 15 10.73 4.15 -7.32
N ALA A 16 9.50 4.62 -7.17
CA ALA A 16 8.33 4.05 -7.83
C ALA A 16 8.53 3.95 -9.35
N ARG A 17 9.08 5.01 -9.97
CA ARG A 17 9.45 5.00 -11.40
C ARG A 17 10.53 3.98 -11.73
N GLU A 18 11.55 3.83 -10.88
CA GLU A 18 12.60 2.82 -11.06
C GLU A 18 12.05 1.38 -11.01
N PHE A 19 11.00 1.14 -10.21
CA PHE A 19 10.38 -0.17 -10.04
C PHE A 19 9.14 -0.40 -10.94
N GLY A 20 8.71 0.60 -11.71
CA GLY A 20 7.51 0.51 -12.54
C GLY A 20 6.18 0.54 -11.75
N ASP A 21 6.21 1.03 -10.51
CA ASP A 21 5.02 1.21 -9.67
C ASP A 21 4.35 2.55 -10.01
N LEU A 22 3.29 2.50 -10.80
CA LEU A 22 2.58 3.70 -11.27
C LEU A 22 1.70 4.33 -10.19
N ASP A 23 1.24 3.57 -9.21
CA ASP A 23 0.39 4.07 -8.13
C ASP A 23 1.20 5.00 -7.23
N LEU A 24 2.42 4.58 -6.88
CA LEU A 24 3.34 5.39 -6.07
C LEU A 24 4.04 6.53 -6.85
N CYS A 25 3.71 6.72 -8.13
CA CYS A 25 4.12 7.92 -8.88
C CYS A 25 3.22 9.14 -8.61
N ASN A 26 2.07 8.95 -7.97
CA ASN A 26 1.14 10.03 -7.65
C ASN A 26 1.58 10.83 -6.41
N GLU A 27 2.01 12.08 -6.63
CA GLU A 27 2.51 12.97 -5.57
C GLU A 27 1.48 13.23 -4.47
N ILE A 28 0.20 13.36 -4.81
CA ILE A 28 -0.87 13.60 -3.84
C ILE A 28 -1.03 12.38 -2.93
N LEU A 29 -1.10 11.18 -3.53
CA LEU A 29 -1.24 9.93 -2.80
C LEU A 29 -0.06 9.70 -1.86
N VAL A 30 1.17 9.82 -2.38
CA VAL A 30 2.38 9.61 -1.57
C VAL A 30 2.46 10.64 -0.45
N ASN A 31 2.08 11.89 -0.70
CA ASN A 31 2.05 12.92 0.34
C ASN A 31 1.00 12.61 1.43
N GLN A 32 -0.15 12.04 1.07
CA GLN A 32 -1.14 11.57 2.05
C GLN A 32 -0.59 10.40 2.88
N LEU A 33 0.02 9.41 2.24
CA LEU A 33 0.57 8.22 2.91
C LEU A 33 1.73 8.55 3.85
N VAL A 34 2.61 9.47 3.44
CA VAL A 34 3.78 9.87 4.25
C VAL A 34 3.38 10.68 5.48
N ASN A 35 2.27 11.41 5.41
CA ASN A 35 1.79 12.28 6.49
C ASN A 35 0.56 11.72 7.22
N SER A 36 0.06 10.55 6.83
CA SER A 36 -1.03 9.88 7.54
C SER A 36 -0.53 9.33 8.87
N THR A 37 -1.35 9.46 9.91
CA THR A 37 -1.15 8.77 11.18
C THR A 37 -1.54 7.31 11.00
N PHE A 38 -0.58 6.41 11.20
CA PHE A 38 -0.88 4.99 11.28
C PHE A 38 -1.51 4.71 12.63
N ASN A 39 -2.80 4.35 12.61
CA ASN A 39 -3.45 3.81 13.79
C ASN A 39 -3.17 2.31 13.82
N GLU A 40 -2.75 1.81 14.98
CA GLU A 40 -2.65 0.38 15.17
C GLU A 40 -4.04 -0.24 15.04
N ILE A 41 -4.10 -1.33 14.29
CA ILE A 41 -5.30 -2.16 14.18
C ILE A 41 -5.45 -2.90 15.51
N ASP A 42 -6.65 -2.91 16.09
CA ASP A 42 -6.88 -3.63 17.34
C ASP A 42 -6.60 -5.14 17.16
N PHE A 43 -6.25 -5.84 18.24
CA PHE A 43 -5.94 -7.27 18.19
C PHE A 43 -7.08 -8.07 17.53
N LYS A 44 -8.34 -7.73 17.83
CA LYS A 44 -9.49 -8.40 17.23
C LYS A 44 -9.59 -8.14 15.72
N GLU A 45 -9.48 -6.88 15.30
CA GLU A 45 -9.53 -6.49 13.89
C GLU A 45 -8.38 -7.13 13.09
N LYS A 46 -7.21 -7.29 13.72
CA LYS A 46 -6.07 -7.98 13.14
C LYS A 46 -6.37 -9.45 12.87
N GLU A 47 -6.95 -10.16 13.83
CA GLU A 47 -7.35 -11.57 13.65
C GLU A 47 -8.39 -11.72 12.53
N GLU A 48 -9.38 -10.82 12.47
CA GLU A 48 -10.38 -10.80 11.40
C GLU A 48 -9.75 -10.56 10.03
N LEU A 49 -8.81 -9.61 9.93
CA LEU A 49 -8.08 -9.32 8.70
C LEU A 49 -7.22 -10.51 8.25
N ILE A 50 -6.53 -11.18 9.18
CA ILE A 50 -5.74 -12.37 8.87
C ILE A 50 -6.64 -13.49 8.35
N ALA A 51 -7.79 -13.72 8.97
CA ALA A 51 -8.75 -14.73 8.51
C ALA A 51 -9.25 -14.42 7.09
N LEU A 52 -9.57 -13.16 6.80
CA LEU A 52 -9.98 -12.72 5.47
C LEU A 52 -8.88 -12.97 4.43
N LEU A 53 -7.63 -12.57 4.72
CA LEU A 53 -6.50 -12.74 3.81
C LEU A 53 -6.24 -14.21 3.51
N ASN A 54 -6.27 -15.07 4.53
CA ASN A 54 -6.11 -16.51 4.36
C ASN A 54 -7.23 -17.11 3.51
N SER A 55 -8.49 -16.69 3.72
CA SER A 55 -9.61 -17.10 2.87
C SER A 55 -9.40 -16.72 1.41
N LEU A 56 -8.88 -15.51 1.12
CA LEU A 56 -8.61 -15.08 -0.25
C LEU A 56 -7.50 -15.91 -0.91
N ILE A 57 -6.45 -16.24 -0.15
CA ILE A 57 -5.36 -17.11 -0.61
C ILE A 57 -5.89 -18.50 -0.94
N GLU A 58 -6.68 -19.10 -0.04
CA GLU A 58 -7.25 -20.43 -0.26
C GLU A 58 -8.15 -20.49 -1.50
N VAL A 59 -8.97 -19.45 -1.72
CA VAL A 59 -9.82 -19.36 -2.91
C VAL A 59 -8.97 -19.25 -4.17
N LYS A 60 -7.91 -18.44 -4.15
CA LYS A 60 -6.97 -18.32 -5.28
C LYS A 60 -6.29 -19.65 -5.59
N ASP A 61 -5.81 -20.35 -4.56
CA ASP A 61 -5.09 -21.62 -4.74
C ASP A 61 -6.02 -22.72 -5.23
N LYS A 62 -7.27 -22.79 -4.75
CA LYS A 62 -8.30 -23.68 -5.31
C LYS A 62 -8.60 -23.36 -6.77
N ALA A 63 -8.73 -22.09 -7.13
CA ALA A 63 -8.98 -21.68 -8.52
C ALA A 63 -7.80 -22.06 -9.44
N LEU A 64 -6.56 -21.98 -8.96
CA LEU A 64 -5.37 -22.40 -9.70
C LEU A 64 -5.27 -23.93 -9.86
N LEU A 65 -5.67 -24.70 -8.86
CA LEU A 65 -5.69 -26.17 -8.88
C LEU A 65 -6.87 -26.77 -9.66
N SER A 66 -7.87 -25.95 -10.00
CA SER A 66 -9.07 -26.37 -10.75
C SER A 66 -8.90 -26.23 -12.27
N ASN A 67 -7.70 -25.90 -12.75
CA ASN A 67 -7.31 -25.82 -14.17
C ASN A 67 -6.43 -27.01 -14.57
#